data_AF-A0AAX1RYE2-F1
#
_entry.id   AF-A0AAX1RYE2-F1
#
_cell.length_a   1.000
_cell.length_b   1.000
_cell.length_c   1.000
_cell.angle_alpha   90.00
_cell.angle_beta   90.00
_cell.angle_gamma   90.00
#
_symmetry.space_group_name_H-M   'P 1'
#
loop_
_entity.id
_entity.type
_entity.pdbx_description
1 polymer ?
#
loop_
_entity_poly.entity_id
_entity_poly.type
_entity_poly.pdbx_seq_one_letter_code
_entity_poly.pdbx_strand_id
1 'polypeptide(L)' 'MSRKGNCLDNASMENFFGLLKQEMYYGQTFETFQELEQSIHNYINFYNNTRIKAKLKGLSTTQYRKQTFEIVY' A
#
# COMPACT_ATOMS: atom_id res chain seq x y z
N MET A 1 16.51 -11.49 2.54
CA MET A 1 15.42 -12.38 2.97
C MET A 1 15.96 -13.82 2.93
N SER A 2 16.17 -14.50 4.07
CA SER A 2 16.91 -15.77 4.15
C SER A 2 16.10 -16.94 4.78
N ARG A 3 14.79 -16.79 4.95
CA ARG A 3 13.91 -17.90 5.36
C ARG A 3 13.18 -18.47 4.14
N LYS A 4 12.90 -19.77 4.16
CA LYS A 4 12.08 -20.46 3.15
C LYS A 4 10.72 -19.74 3.09
N GLY A 5 10.47 -19.02 2.00
CA GLY A 5 9.33 -18.12 1.89
C GLY A 5 8.02 -18.89 1.75
N ASN A 6 7.01 -18.52 2.54
CA ASN A 6 5.63 -18.86 2.26
C ASN A 6 5.09 -17.81 1.27
N CYS A 7 4.50 -18.25 0.16
CA CYS A 7 3.98 -17.37 -0.87
C CYS A 7 2.90 -16.41 -0.34
N LEU A 8 2.14 -16.83 0.67
CA LEU A 8 1.10 -16.01 1.30
C LEU A 8 1.67 -14.80 2.04
N ASP A 9 2.85 -14.95 2.64
CA ASP A 9 3.49 -13.87 3.41
C ASP A 9 4.04 -12.78 2.47
N ASN A 10 4.53 -13.18 1.29
CA ASN A 10 5.14 -12.25 0.33
C ASN A 10 4.13 -11.63 -0.65
N ALA A 11 3.06 -12.35 -1.01
CA ALA A 11 2.11 -11.93 -2.05
C ALA A 11 1.50 -10.55 -1.78
N SER A 12 1.20 -10.22 -0.53
CA SER A 12 0.63 -8.91 -0.17
C SER A 12 1.62 -7.77 -0.40
N MET A 13 2.89 -7.99 -0.05
CA MET A 13 3.95 -6.99 -0.25
C MET A 13 4.35 -6.87 -1.71
N GLU A 14 4.44 -7.99 -2.44
CA GLU A 14 4.68 -8.00 -3.89
C GLU A 14 3.59 -7.20 -4.63
N ASN A 15 2.32 -7.41 -4.27
CA ASN A 15 1.22 -6.64 -4.85
C ASN A 15 1.34 -5.14 -4.54
N PHE A 16 1.62 -4.78 -3.29
CA PHE A 16 1.83 -3.38 -2.91
C PHE A 16 2.96 -2.72 -3.71
N PHE A 17 4.12 -3.36 -3.81
CA PHE A 17 5.25 -2.81 -4.57
C PHE A 17 5.00 -2.74 -6.08
N GLY A 18 4.23 -3.68 -6.63
CA GLY A 18 3.77 -3.61 -8.02
C GLY A 18 2.94 -2.36 -8.28
N LEU A 19 1.95 -2.11 -7.41
CA LEU A 19 1.06 -0.94 -7.51
C LEU A 19 1.83 0.37 -7.29
N LEU A 20 2.70 0.44 -6.28
CA LEU A 20 3.52 1.62 -6.01
C LEU A 20 4.38 1.99 -7.22
N LYS A 21 5.02 1.00 -7.85
CA LYS A 21 5.84 1.25 -9.03
C LYS A 21 5.00 1.71 -10.22
N GLN A 22 3.86 1.06 -10.46
CA GLN A 22 2.99 1.38 -11.58
C GLN A 22 2.30 2.74 -11.46
N GLU A 23 1.81 3.07 -10.27
CA GLU A 23 0.95 4.24 -10.06
C GLU A 23 1.75 5.50 -9.70
N MET A 24 2.92 5.38 -9.05
CA MET A 24 3.71 6.52 -8.57
C MET A 24 5.08 6.66 -9.23
N TYR A 25 5.78 5.55 -9.50
CA TYR A 25 7.19 5.60 -9.90
C TYR A 25 7.39 5.65 -11.43
N TYR A 26 6.72 4.80 -12.19
CA TYR A 26 6.96 4.68 -13.62
C TYR A 26 6.48 5.92 -14.38
N GLY A 27 7.35 6.45 -15.25
CA GLY A 27 7.09 7.66 -16.02
C GLY A 27 7.34 8.97 -15.24
N GLN A 28 7.79 8.88 -13.98
CA GLN A 28 8.19 10.04 -13.19
C GLN A 28 9.72 10.15 -13.12
N THR A 29 10.23 11.38 -13.03
CA THR A 29 11.63 11.68 -12.79
C THR A 29 11.75 12.37 -11.44
N PHE A 30 12.69 11.93 -10.60
CA PHE A 30 12.98 12.53 -9.31
C PHE A 30 14.39 13.10 -9.35
N GLU A 31 14.53 14.40 -9.08
CA GLU A 31 15.83 15.08 -9.13
C GLU A 31 16.64 14.84 -7.86
N THR A 32 15.97 14.56 -6.74
CA THR A 32 16.60 14.32 -5.45
C THR A 32 16.05 13.07 -4.77
N PHE A 33 16.86 12.50 -3.88
CA PHE A 33 16.41 11.40 -3.03
C PHE A 33 15.24 11.82 -2.14
N GLN A 34 15.28 13.04 -1.61
CA GLN A 34 14.25 13.61 -0.73
C GLN A 34 12.89 13.69 -1.44
N GLU A 35 12.88 14.06 -2.72
CA GLU A 35 11.67 14.10 -3.53
C GLU A 35 11.07 12.70 -3.73
N LEU A 36 11.92 11.69 -4.01
CA LEU A 36 11.50 10.30 -4.11
C LEU A 36 10.96 9.79 -2.77
N GLU A 37 11.66 10.05 -1.67
CA GLU A 37 11.25 9.66 -0.32
C GLU A 37 9.88 10.26 0.04
N GLN A 38 9.71 11.56 -0.19
CA GLN A 38 8.44 12.24 0.07
C GLN A 38 7.30 11.66 -0.79
N SER A 39 7.57 11.35 -2.05
CA SER A 39 6.59 10.74 -2.96
C SER A 39 6.18 9.35 -2.49
N ILE A 40 7.12 8.55 -1.97
CA ILE A 40 6.84 7.24 -1.35
C ILE A 40 5.96 7.42 -0.09
N HIS A 41 6.29 8.36 0.81
CA HIS A 41 5.49 8.63 2.01
C HIS A 41 4.06 9.07 1.66
N ASN A 42 3.92 9.96 0.67
CA ASN A 42 2.62 10.42 0.20
C ASN A 42 1.80 9.27 -0.39
N TYR A 43 2.43 8.40 -1.20
CA TYR A 43 1.75 7.25 -1.78
C TYR A 43 1.31 6.24 -0.71
N ILE A 44 2.14 5.97 0.30
CA ILE A 44 1.78 5.10 1.43
C ILE A 44 0.57 5.66 2.18
N ASN A 45 0.55 6.97 2.44
CA ASN A 45 -0.57 7.63 3.10
C ASN A 45 -1.86 7.51 2.27
N PHE A 46 -1.78 7.81 0.97
CA PHE A 46 -2.89 7.63 0.03
C PHE A 46 -3.40 6.18 0.01
N TYR A 47 -2.48 5.21 -0.14
CA TYR A 47 -2.80 3.79 -0.21
C TYR A 47 -3.56 3.33 1.04
N ASN A 48 -3.14 3.79 2.22
CA ASN A 48 -3.71 3.35 3.49
C ASN A 48 -5.05 4.04 3.81
N ASN A 49 -5.15 5.35 3.56
CA ASN A 49 -6.20 6.18 4.11
C ASN A 49 -7.25 6.63 3.09
N THR A 50 -6.91 6.67 1.80
CA THR A 50 -7.76 7.27 0.76
C THR A 50 -8.14 6.29 -0.34
N ARG A 51 -7.30 5.29 -0.63
CA ARG A 51 -7.51 4.36 -1.73
C ARG A 51 -8.83 3.59 -1.57
N ILE A 52 -9.74 3.82 -2.52
CA ILE A 52 -11.02 3.13 -2.60
C ILE A 52 -10.77 1.71 -3.12
N LYS A 53 -11.17 0.70 -2.34
CA LYS A 53 -11.17 -0.70 -2.79
C LYS A 53 -12.61 -1.20 -2.88
N ALA A 54 -13.05 -1.55 -4.09
CA ALA A 54 -14.39 -2.11 -4.32
C ALA A 54 -14.63 -3.39 -3.48
N LYS A 55 -13.59 -4.23 -3.34
CA LYS A 55 -13.62 -5.43 -2.48
C LYS A 55 -13.86 -5.12 -0.99
N LEU A 56 -13.54 -3.89 -0.54
CA LEU A 56 -13.76 -3.43 0.84
C LEU A 56 -15.04 -2.57 0.95
N LYS A 57 -16.00 -2.73 0.03
CA LYS A 57 -17.23 -1.91 -0.05
C LYS A 57 -16.95 -0.41 -0.14
N GLY A 58 -15.82 -0.03 -0.74
CA GLY A 58 -15.40 1.37 -0.90
C GLY A 58 -14.67 1.96 0.30
N LEU A 59 -14.44 1.19 1.37
CA LEU A 59 -13.65 1.63 2.53
C LEU A 59 -12.15 1.68 2.20
N SER A 60 -11.46 2.62 2.82
CA SER A 60 -9.99 2.59 2.85
C SER A 60 -9.50 1.45 3.76
N THR A 61 -8.25 1.02 3.58
CA THR A 61 -7.67 -0.06 4.39
C THR A 61 -7.67 0.26 5.88
N THR A 62 -7.45 1.52 6.27
CA THR A 62 -7.55 1.94 7.68
C THR A 62 -8.99 1.83 8.19
N GLN A 63 -9.99 2.27 7.41
CA GLN A 63 -11.40 2.18 7.79
C GLN A 63 -11.85 0.72 7.92
N TYR A 64 -11.49 -0.13 6.95
CA TYR A 64 -11.80 -1.55 7.00
C TYR A 64 -11.19 -2.23 8.23
N ARG A 65 -9.93 -1.91 8.58
CA ARG A 65 -9.30 -2.41 9.81
C ARG A 65 -10.08 -2.00 11.06
N LYS A 66 -10.45 -0.72 11.19
CA LYS A 66 -11.24 -0.22 12.33
C LYS A 66 -12.59 -0.92 12.45
N GLN A 67 -13.33 -1.06 11.35
CA GLN A 67 -14.60 -1.79 11.33
C GLN A 67 -14.44 -3.25 11.77
N THR A 68 -13.35 -3.91 11.39
CA THR A 68 -13.10 -5.29 11.79
C THR A 68 -12.90 -5.39 13.30
N PHE A 69 -12.24 -4.43 13.94
CA PHE A 69 -12.10 -4.40 15.40
C PHE A 69 -13.44 -4.18 16.11
N GLU A 70 -14.32 -3.31 15.61
CA GLU A 70 -15.66 -3.09 16.19
C GLU A 70 -16.60 -4.30 16.10
N ILE A 71 -16.36 -5.24 15.18
CA ILE A 71 -17.18 -6.46 15.04
C ILE A 71 -16.67 -7.59 15.96
N VAL A 72 -15.41 -7.52 16.38
CA VAL A 72 -14.73 -8.57 17.16
C VAL A 72 -14.77 -8.30 18.68
N TYR A 73 -15.25 -7.13 19.09
CA TYR A 73 -15.55 -6.75 20.48
C TYR A 73 -17.04 -6.47 20.65
#